data_AF-A0A8H5LUT8-F1
#
_entry.id   AF-A0A8H5LUT8-F1
#
_cell.length_a   1.000
_cell.length_b   1.000
_cell.length_c   1.000
_cell.angle_alpha   90.00
_cell.angle_beta   90.00
_cell.angle_gamma   90.00
#
_symmetry.space_group_name_H-M   'P 1'
#
loop_
_entity.id
_entity.type
_entity.pdbx_description
1 polymer ?
#
loop_
_entity_poly.entity_id
_entity_poly.type
_entity_poly.pdbx_seq_one_letter_code
_entity_poly.pdbx_strand_id
1 'polypeptide(L)'
;MSSSQSTSNNASQASKPADYVYFDRSTTGFSDEALPKAKAAQLKMENYYKVVVEAAVARNTRRVELERKLQSDSLMPEERKQRQLLQLGKRESTYLRLKRTKLGLDDFRTVKVIGKGAFGEVRLVQKTDTGK
;
A
#
# COMPACT_ATOMS: atom_id res chain seq x y z
N MET A 1 29.68 -0.40 41.45
CA MET A 1 30.57 -0.07 40.31
C MET A 1 29.69 0.11 39.09
N SER A 2 29.34 1.36 38.79
CA SER A 2 28.37 1.72 37.76
C SER A 2 29.11 2.44 36.63
N SER A 3 29.12 1.86 35.44
CA SER A 3 29.73 2.41 34.24
C SER A 3 28.64 2.75 33.23
N SER A 4 28.10 3.96 33.35
CA SER A 4 27.27 4.59 32.32
C SER A 4 28.18 5.14 31.23
N GLN A 5 28.19 4.51 30.05
CA GLN A 5 28.87 5.02 28.87
C GLN A 5 28.09 6.20 28.28
N SER A 6 28.61 7.40 28.48
CA SER A 6 28.23 8.62 27.78
C SER A 6 28.73 8.55 26.34
N THR A 7 27.83 8.46 25.37
CA THR A 7 28.18 8.58 23.95
C THR A 7 28.29 10.07 23.61
N SER A 8 29.51 10.60 23.67
CA SER A 8 29.87 11.96 23.23
C SER A 8 29.88 12.04 21.70
N ASN A 9 28.78 12.45 21.09
CA ASN A 9 28.77 12.80 19.67
C ASN A 9 29.25 14.24 19.47
N ASN A 10 30.57 14.36 19.27
CA ASN A 10 31.26 15.56 18.83
C ASN A 10 31.17 15.65 17.30
N ALA A 11 30.29 16.50 16.79
CA ALA A 11 30.19 16.81 15.36
C ALA A 11 29.90 18.30 15.14
N SER A 12 30.94 19.01 14.69
CA SER A 12 30.92 20.18 13.81
C SER A 12 29.87 21.27 14.13
N GLN A 13 30.26 22.26 14.94
CA GLN A 13 29.54 23.53 15.12
C GLN A 13 29.59 24.37 13.83
N ALA A 14 28.83 23.99 12.80
CA ALA A 14 28.34 24.96 11.84
C ALA A 14 27.24 25.77 12.54
N SER A 15 27.22 27.10 12.40
CA SER A 15 26.25 27.98 13.05
C SER A 15 24.84 27.67 12.53
N LYS A 16 24.14 26.80 13.24
CA LYS A 16 22.73 26.49 12.99
C LYS A 16 21.92 27.79 13.13
N PRO A 17 20.85 27.95 12.33
CA PRO A 17 20.05 29.18 12.33
C PRO A 17 19.49 29.48 13.74
N ALA A 18 19.19 30.76 13.99
CA ALA A 18 18.73 31.24 15.30
C ALA A 18 17.48 30.51 15.84
N ASP A 19 16.67 29.94 14.94
CA ASP A 19 15.44 29.19 15.27
C ASP A 19 15.67 27.69 15.53
N TYR A 20 16.93 27.25 15.63
CA TYR A 20 17.24 25.85 15.88
C TYR A 20 17.04 25.48 17.35
N VAL A 21 15.95 24.78 17.64
CA VAL A 21 15.66 24.24 18.97
C VAL A 21 16.40 22.92 19.18
N TYR A 22 17.23 22.87 20.23
CA TYR A 22 17.85 21.64 20.70
C TYR A 22 16.88 20.91 21.64
N PHE A 23 16.61 19.65 21.35
CA PHE A 23 15.83 18.78 22.22
C PHE A 23 16.59 17.48 22.47
N ASP A 24 16.48 16.97 23.69
CA ASP A 24 17.02 15.68 24.05
C ASP A 24 16.15 14.57 23.45
N ARG A 25 16.76 13.67 22.67
CA ARG A 25 16.08 12.57 21.98
C ARG A 25 16.13 11.34 22.85
N SER A 26 15.44 11.39 23.97
CA SER A 26 15.31 10.24 24.87
C SER A 26 14.02 9.48 24.62
N THR A 27 14.10 8.15 24.77
CA THR A 27 12.93 7.26 24.78
C THR A 27 12.48 6.90 26.20
N THR A 28 13.12 7.48 27.21
CA THR A 28 12.80 7.26 28.63
C THR A 28 11.39 7.76 28.95
N GLY A 29 10.57 6.93 29.60
CA GLY A 29 9.21 7.28 30.03
C GLY A 29 8.10 6.93 29.04
N PHE A 30 8.43 6.40 27.86
CA PHE A 30 7.43 5.79 26.98
C PHE A 30 7.03 4.40 27.47
N SER A 31 5.79 3.98 27.17
CA SER A 31 5.35 2.61 27.44
C SER A 31 6.07 1.60 26.55
N ASP A 32 6.15 0.35 27.00
CA ASP A 32 6.82 -0.74 26.26
C ASP A 32 6.23 -0.95 24.84
N GLU A 33 4.95 -0.61 24.63
CA GLU A 33 4.30 -0.68 23.31
C GLU A 33 4.56 0.53 22.40
N ALA A 34 5.03 1.65 22.93
CA ALA A 34 5.17 2.88 22.16
C ALA A 34 6.26 2.76 21.09
N LEU A 35 7.42 2.19 21.45
CA LEU A 35 8.53 1.97 20.52
C LEU A 35 8.18 1.02 19.37
N PRO A 36 7.59 -0.18 19.59
CA PRO A 36 7.20 -1.05 18.48
C PRO A 36 6.09 -0.43 17.62
N LYS A 37 5.14 0.31 18.19
CA LYS A 37 4.13 1.05 17.41
C LYS A 37 4.74 2.15 16.55
N ALA A 38 5.70 2.91 17.08
CA ALA A 38 6.41 3.93 16.32
C ALA A 38 7.19 3.33 15.15
N LYS A 39 7.91 2.22 15.38
CA LYS A 39 8.61 1.48 14.32
C LYS A 39 7.65 0.92 13.27
N ALA A 40 6.52 0.34 13.69
CA ALA A 40 5.51 -0.17 12.77
C ALA A 40 4.88 0.96 11.94
N ALA A 41 4.64 2.13 12.54
CA ALA A 41 4.15 3.31 11.84
C ALA A 41 5.17 3.82 10.81
N GLN A 42 6.44 3.93 11.19
CA GLN A 42 7.52 4.31 10.28
C GLN A 42 7.57 3.38 9.05
N LEU A 43 7.64 2.07 9.27
CA LEU A 43 7.68 1.08 8.19
C LEU A 43 6.43 1.14 7.31
N LYS A 44 5.25 1.34 7.92
CA LYS A 44 3.99 1.48 7.18
C LYS A 44 4.01 2.71 6.28
N MET A 45 4.55 3.84 6.74
CA MET A 45 4.64 5.05 5.94
C MET A 45 5.61 4.88 4.77
N GLU A 46 6.81 4.34 5.03
CA GLU A 46 7.81 4.06 4.00
C GLU A 46 7.25 3.16 2.90
N ASN A 47 6.65 2.02 3.30
CA ASN A 47 6.05 1.09 2.35
C ASN A 47 4.85 1.71 1.61
N TYR A 48 4.00 2.49 2.30
CA TYR A 48 2.84 3.13 1.69
C TYR A 48 3.26 4.04 0.54
N TYR A 49 4.20 4.95 0.77
CA TYR A 49 4.63 5.89 -0.26
C TYR A 49 5.34 5.19 -1.41
N LYS A 50 6.19 4.19 -1.12
CA LYS A 50 6.81 3.37 -2.15
C LYS A 50 5.77 2.74 -3.09
N VAL A 51 4.77 2.05 -2.53
CA VAL A 51 3.72 1.38 -3.29
C VAL A 51 2.85 2.38 -4.06
N VAL A 52 2.54 3.54 -3.48
CA VAL A 52 1.73 4.58 -4.14
C VAL A 52 2.46 5.15 -5.36
N VAL A 53 3.75 5.45 -5.22
CA VAL A 53 4.58 5.96 -6.33
C VAL A 53 4.71 4.91 -7.43
N GLU A 54 5.06 3.67 -7.09
CA GLU A 54 5.15 2.57 -8.07
C GLU A 54 3.83 2.35 -8.81
N ALA A 55 2.70 2.38 -8.10
CA ALA A 55 1.37 2.24 -8.71
C ALA A 55 1.02 3.41 -9.64
N ALA A 56 1.39 4.64 -9.28
CA ALA A 56 1.18 5.82 -10.12
C ALA A 56 2.02 5.77 -11.40
N VAL A 57 3.30 5.40 -11.27
CA VAL A 57 4.20 5.21 -12.42
C VAL A 57 3.64 4.13 -13.35
N ALA A 58 3.31 2.94 -12.82
CA ALA A 58 2.76 1.85 -13.61
C ALA A 58 1.45 2.23 -14.32
N ARG A 59 0.58 3.01 -13.68
CA ARG A 59 -0.65 3.52 -14.28
C ARG A 59 -0.36 4.47 -15.45
N ASN A 60 0.59 5.39 -15.28
CA ASN A 60 0.98 6.29 -16.36
C ASN A 60 1.62 5.53 -17.53
N THR A 61 2.49 4.56 -17.24
CA THR A 61 3.11 3.71 -18.26
C THR A 61 2.06 3.00 -19.12
N ARG A 62 1.06 2.34 -18.50
CA ARG A 62 -0.04 1.69 -19.24
C ARG A 62 -0.85 2.66 -20.10
N ARG A 63 -1.06 3.88 -19.62
CA ARG A 63 -1.75 4.94 -20.38
C ARG A 63 -0.93 5.34 -21.62
N VAL A 64 0.35 5.68 -21.43
CA VAL A 64 1.24 6.11 -22.50
C VAL A 64 1.45 5.00 -23.53
N GLU A 65 1.56 3.75 -23.09
CA GLU A 65 1.65 2.60 -24.00
C GLU A 65 0.41 2.45 -24.89
N LEU A 66 -0.79 2.65 -24.32
CA LEU A 66 -2.03 2.60 -25.11
C LEU A 66 -2.10 3.79 -26.08
N GLU A 67 -1.81 5.00 -25.61
CA GLU A 67 -1.80 6.21 -26.44
C GLU A 67 -0.83 6.06 -27.62
N ARG A 68 0.39 5.54 -27.38
CA ARG A 68 1.38 5.26 -28.43
C ARG A 68 0.89 4.22 -29.43
N LYS A 69 0.25 3.14 -28.96
CA LYS A 69 -0.35 2.10 -29.83
C LYS A 69 -1.47 2.68 -30.72
N LEU A 70 -2.33 3.52 -30.15
CA LEU A 70 -3.42 4.17 -30.88
C LEU A 70 -2.92 5.22 -31.88
N GLN A 71 -1.82 5.91 -31.56
CA GLN A 71 -1.16 6.84 -32.49
C GLN A 71 -0.47 6.12 -33.65
N SER A 72 0.14 4.95 -33.40
CA SER A 72 0.76 4.16 -34.46
C SER A 72 -0.23 3.53 -35.45
N ASP A 73 -1.49 3.35 -35.04
CA ASP A 73 -2.54 2.78 -35.88
C ASP A 73 -3.37 3.89 -36.53
N SER A 74 -2.86 4.39 -37.67
CA SER A 74 -3.49 5.46 -38.45
C SER A 74 -4.76 5.01 -39.19
N LEU A 75 -4.95 3.70 -39.38
CA LEU A 75 -6.10 3.12 -40.07
C LEU A 75 -7.31 2.93 -39.15
N MET A 76 -7.11 3.00 -37.82
CA MET A 76 -8.20 2.84 -36.86
C MET A 76 -9.13 4.07 -36.84
N PRO A 77 -10.46 3.89 -36.95
CA PRO A 77 -11.41 4.99 -36.78
C PRO A 77 -11.28 5.65 -35.41
N GLU A 78 -11.41 6.97 -35.36
CA GLU A 78 -11.32 7.76 -34.12
C GLU A 78 -12.30 7.29 -33.06
N GLU A 79 -13.51 6.88 -33.44
CA GLU A 79 -14.49 6.32 -32.52
C GLU A 79 -13.96 5.06 -31.80
N ARG A 80 -13.23 4.20 -32.51
CA ARG A 80 -12.66 2.98 -31.94
C ARG A 80 -11.49 3.30 -31.01
N LYS A 81 -10.66 4.30 -31.34
CA LYS A 81 -9.61 4.80 -30.44
C LYS A 81 -10.21 5.33 -29.13
N GLN A 82 -11.27 6.13 -29.23
CA GLN A 82 -11.98 6.66 -28.07
C GLN A 82 -12.59 5.55 -27.19
N ARG A 83 -13.18 4.52 -27.79
CA ARG A 83 -13.69 3.36 -27.04
C ARG A 83 -12.58 2.63 -26.27
N GLN A 84 -11.38 2.49 -26.84
CA GLN A 84 -10.26 1.85 -26.14
C GLN A 84 -9.77 2.69 -24.94
N LEU A 85 -9.67 4.01 -25.08
CA LEU A 85 -9.32 4.91 -23.97
C LEU A 85 -10.34 4.83 -22.83
N LEU A 86 -11.64 4.82 -23.16
CA LEU A 86 -12.71 4.63 -22.18
C LEU A 86 -12.62 3.27 -21.48
N GLN A 87 -12.29 2.21 -22.22
CA GLN A 87 -12.13 0.87 -21.64
C GLN A 87 -10.93 0.81 -20.68
N LEU A 88 -9.81 1.47 -21.01
CA LEU A 88 -8.67 1.58 -20.10
C LEU A 88 -9.08 2.28 -18.80
N GLY A 89 -9.78 3.41 -18.91
CA GLY A 89 -10.31 4.13 -17.74
C GLY A 89 -11.20 3.25 -16.86
N LYS A 90 -12.13 2.52 -17.47
CA LYS A 90 -13.00 1.56 -16.75
C LYS A 90 -12.20 0.46 -16.05
N ARG A 91 -11.18 -0.11 -16.70
CA ARG A 91 -10.31 -1.14 -16.11
C ARG A 91 -9.54 -0.61 -14.90
N GLU A 92 -8.94 0.58 -15.01
CA GLU A 92 -8.23 1.23 -13.89
C GLU A 92 -9.19 1.53 -12.72
N SER A 93 -10.39 2.03 -13.00
CA SER A 93 -11.41 2.26 -11.97
C SER A 93 -11.83 0.96 -11.26
N THR A 94 -12.03 -0.12 -12.02
CA THR A 94 -12.36 -1.44 -11.44
C THR A 94 -11.21 -1.99 -10.61
N TYR A 95 -9.96 -1.83 -11.06
CA TYR A 95 -8.77 -2.22 -10.29
C TYR A 95 -8.68 -1.49 -8.96
N LEU A 96 -8.88 -0.16 -8.95
CA LEU A 96 -8.88 0.63 -7.72
C LEU A 96 -10.03 0.25 -6.79
N ARG A 97 -11.21 -0.06 -7.34
CA ARG A 97 -12.34 -0.57 -6.57
C ARG A 97 -11.97 -1.90 -5.91
N LEU A 98 -11.44 -2.85 -6.67
CA LEU A 98 -11.00 -4.15 -6.15
C LEU A 98 -9.96 -4.01 -5.04
N LYS A 99 -8.99 -3.11 -5.20
CA LYS A 99 -7.98 -2.81 -4.16
C LYS A 99 -8.58 -2.28 -2.86
N ARG A 100 -9.72 -1.58 -2.93
CA ARG A 100 -10.41 -1.03 -1.76
C ARG A 100 -11.39 -2.04 -1.14
N THR A 101 -11.96 -2.94 -1.93
CA THR A 101 -12.90 -3.95 -1.43
C THR A 101 -12.19 -4.85 -0.42
N LYS A 102 -12.72 -4.89 0.80
CA LYS A 102 -12.29 -5.84 1.83
C LYS A 102 -13.29 -6.97 1.84
N LEU A 103 -12.82 -8.20 1.70
CA LEU A 103 -13.66 -9.39 1.83
C LEU A 103 -13.55 -9.93 3.26
N GLY A 104 -14.68 -10.19 3.89
CA GLY A 104 -14.81 -10.79 5.21
C GLY A 104 -15.48 -12.16 5.14
N LEU A 105 -15.74 -12.76 6.30
CA LEU A 105 -16.44 -14.05 6.39
C LEU A 105 -17.90 -13.94 5.94
N ASP A 106 -18.54 -12.78 6.17
CA ASP A 106 -19.94 -12.53 5.83
C ASP A 106 -20.21 -12.48 4.31
N ASP A 107 -19.15 -12.32 3.50
CA ASP A 107 -19.24 -12.38 2.04
C ASP A 107 -19.38 -13.81 1.51
N PHE A 108 -19.30 -14.82 2.38
CA PHE A 108 -19.29 -16.23 2.02
C PHE A 108 -20.37 -17.01 2.79
N ARG A 109 -21.26 -17.66 2.05
CA ARG A 109 -22.20 -18.63 2.61
C ARG A 109 -21.54 -20.00 2.69
N THR A 110 -21.48 -20.58 3.88
CA THR A 110 -21.06 -21.97 4.03
C THR A 110 -22.13 -22.91 3.45
N VAL A 111 -21.72 -23.74 2.50
CA VAL A 111 -22.58 -24.76 1.88
C VAL A 111 -22.42 -26.08 2.64
N LYS A 112 -21.18 -26.53 2.84
CA LYS A 112 -20.90 -27.81 3.49
C LYS A 112 -19.51 -27.81 4.12
N VAL A 113 -19.34 -28.46 5.26
CA VAL A 113 -18.02 -28.77 5.82
C VAL A 113 -17.47 -30.02 5.13
N ILE A 114 -16.27 -29.92 4.56
CA ILE A 114 -15.62 -31.02 3.83
C ILE A 114 -14.64 -31.78 4.74
N GLY A 115 -13.98 -31.10 5.67
CA GLY A 115 -13.00 -31.74 6.55
C GLY A 115 -12.72 -30.95 7.82
N LYS A 116 -12.28 -31.65 8.87
CA LYS A 116 -11.85 -31.09 10.14
C LYS A 116 -10.52 -31.73 10.54
N GLY A 117 -9.55 -30.92 10.95
CA GLY A 117 -8.23 -31.37 11.43
C GLY A 117 -7.77 -30.56 12.65
N ALA A 118 -6.56 -30.82 13.13
CA ALA A 118 -6.01 -30.16 14.31
C ALA A 118 -5.85 -28.63 14.13
N PHE A 119 -5.70 -28.16 12.89
CA PHE A 119 -5.50 -26.74 12.56
C PHE A 119 -6.78 -25.99 12.20
N GLY A 120 -7.94 -26.67 12.12
CA GLY A 120 -9.22 -26.05 11.80
C GLY A 120 -10.09 -26.88 10.87
N GLU A 121 -11.11 -26.23 10.31
CA GLU A 121 -12.09 -26.86 9.41
C GLU A 121 -12.06 -26.26 8.00
N VAL A 122 -12.26 -27.11 7.01
CA VAL A 122 -12.34 -26.75 5.60
C VAL A 122 -13.80 -26.80 5.17
N ARG A 123 -14.31 -25.67 4.66
CA ARG A 123 -15.69 -25.51 4.22
C ARG A 123 -15.76 -25.27 2.72
N LEU A 124 -16.69 -25.93 2.05
CA LEU A 124 -17.23 -25.46 0.77
C LEU A 124 -18.06 -24.21 1.04
N VAL A 125 -17.68 -23.11 0.41
CA VAL A 125 -18.38 -21.82 0.54
C VAL A 125 -18.79 -21.31 -0.84
N GLN A 126 -19.89 -20.56 -0.87
CA GLN A 126 -20.36 -19.83 -2.05
C GLN A 126 -20.32 -18.34 -1.72
N LYS A 127 -19.67 -17.55 -2.56
CA LYS A 127 -19.60 -16.11 -2.41
C LYS A 127 -20.97 -15.49 -2.70
N THR A 128 -21.45 -14.64 -1.80
CA THR A 128 -22.84 -14.15 -1.81
C THR A 128 -23.13 -13.21 -2.97
N ASP A 129 -22.15 -12.42 -3.41
CA ASP A 129 -22.33 -11.43 -4.49
C ASP A 129 -22.34 -12.04 -5.90
N THR A 130 -21.47 -13.03 -6.16
CA THR A 130 -21.34 -13.69 -7.47
C THR A 130 -22.07 -15.02 -7.57
N GLY A 131 -22.48 -15.59 -6.44
CA GLY A 131 -23.09 -16.92 -6.38
C GLY A 131 -22.15 -18.04 -6.83
N LYS A 132 -20.84 -17.83 -6.75
CA LYS A 132 -19.80 -18.78 -7.15
C LYS A 132 -19.01 -19.24 -5.93
#